data_AF-A0A1Y4R9C9-F1
#
_entry.id   AF-A0A1Y4R9C9-F1
#
_cell.length_a   1.000
_cell.length_b   1.000
_cell.length_c   1.000
_cell.angle_alpha   90.00
_cell.angle_beta   90.00
_cell.angle_gamma   90.00
#
_symmetry.space_group_name_H-M   'P 1'
#
loop_
_entity.id
_entity.type
_entity.pdbx_description
1 polymer ?
#
loop_
_entity_poly.entity_id
_entity_poly.type
_entity_poly.pdbx_seq_one_letter_code
_entity_poly.pdbx_strand_id
1 'polypeptide(L)'
;MATKKIKLFQRHFANIEECMLQEFHIRTGIINIISFIKQSAYNDFEIYLSHESDMIDFEKALKENFYKDKSEWLREKIRDEIKNCK
;
A
#
# COMPACT_ATOMS: atom_id res chain seq x y z
N MET A 1 10.14 15.41 8.18
CA MET A 1 8.77 15.27 7.67
C MET A 1 8.07 14.19 8.49
N ALA A 2 6.83 14.42 8.93
CA ALA A 2 6.11 13.44 9.74
C ALA A 2 5.74 12.21 8.90
N THR A 3 5.90 11.01 9.46
CA THR A 3 5.46 9.76 8.82
C THR A 3 4.31 9.16 9.61
N LYS A 4 3.33 8.62 8.88
CA LYS A 4 2.18 7.93 9.43
C LYS A 4 2.38 6.44 9.31
N LYS A 5 2.19 5.75 10.43
CA LYS A 5 2.24 4.28 10.50
C LYS A 5 0.95 3.70 9.95
N ILE A 6 1.03 2.98 8.84
CA ILE A 6 -0.08 2.19 8.31
C ILE A 6 -0.07 0.84 9.01
N LYS A 7 -1.25 0.42 9.47
CA LYS A 7 -1.44 -0.89 10.09
C LYS A 7 -2.36 -1.74 9.23
N LEU A 8 -1.99 -3.00 9.05
CA LEU A 8 -2.80 -4.03 8.42
C LEU A 8 -2.84 -5.22 9.38
N PHE A 9 -4.03 -5.80 9.62
CA PHE A 9 -4.23 -6.86 10.61
C PHE A 9 -3.67 -6.52 12.01
N GLN A 10 -3.83 -5.26 12.44
CA GLN A 10 -3.28 -4.71 13.68
C GLN A 10 -1.75 -4.71 13.81
N ARG A 11 -1.02 -5.19 12.79
CA ARG A 11 0.44 -5.13 12.70
C ARG A 11 0.91 -3.95 11.87
N HIS A 12 2.18 -3.59 12.05
CA HIS A 12 2.82 -2.60 11.19
C HIS A 12 2.91 -3.12 9.76
N PHE A 13 2.44 -2.32 8.80
CA PHE A 13 2.55 -2.63 7.39
C PHE A 13 3.63 -1.76 6.72
N ALA A 14 3.49 -0.44 6.81
CA ALA A 14 4.38 0.51 6.16
C ALA A 14 4.42 1.86 6.90
N ASN A 15 5.46 2.66 6.64
CA ASN A 15 5.53 4.06 7.03
C ASN A 15 5.49 4.94 5.78
N ILE A 16 4.46 5.78 5.70
CA ILE A 16 4.25 6.70 4.57
C ILE A 16 4.32 8.14 5.08
N GLU A 17 4.90 9.03 4.29
CA GLU A 17 4.95 10.45 4.60
C GLU A 17 3.54 11.04 4.67
N GLU A 18 3.27 11.84 5.71
CA GLU A 18 1.94 12.38 5.93
C GLU A 18 1.45 13.24 4.75
N CYS A 19 2.33 14.06 4.18
CA CYS A 19 2.02 14.88 3.02
C CYS A 19 1.59 14.04 1.80
N MET A 20 2.23 12.88 1.58
CA MET A 20 1.88 11.97 0.49
C MET A 20 0.51 11.34 0.70
N LEU A 21 0.19 10.93 1.94
CA LEU A 21 -1.15 10.40 2.25
C LEU A 21 -2.22 11.48 2.13
N GLN A 22 -1.94 12.71 2.57
CA GLN A 22 -2.88 13.82 2.41
C GLN A 22 -3.15 14.10 0.93
N GLU A 23 -2.12 14.18 0.09
CA GLU A 23 -2.29 14.37 -1.35
C GLU A 23 -3.09 13.21 -1.96
N PHE A 24 -2.77 11.96 -1.60
CA PHE A 24 -3.51 10.79 -2.03
C PHE A 24 -5.00 10.91 -1.72
N HIS A 25 -5.36 11.21 -0.47
CA HIS A 25 -6.76 11.35 -0.06
C HIS A 25 -7.47 12.50 -0.79
N ILE A 26 -6.79 13.63 -0.98
CA ILE A 26 -7.38 14.81 -1.65
C ILE A 26 -7.62 14.53 -3.14
N ARG A 27 -6.66 13.92 -3.83
CA ARG A 27 -6.74 13.71 -5.29
C ARG A 27 -7.62 12.54 -5.68
N THR A 28 -7.54 11.44 -4.94
CA THR A 28 -8.22 10.18 -5.30
C THR A 28 -9.60 10.05 -4.67
N GLY A 29 -9.87 10.77 -3.57
CA GLY A 29 -11.05 10.58 -2.73
C GLY A 29 -11.05 9.27 -1.93
N ILE A 30 -10.00 8.46 -2.03
CA ILE A 30 -9.90 7.17 -1.34
C ILE A 30 -9.54 7.41 0.12
N ILE A 31 -10.54 7.36 1.01
CA ILE A 31 -10.33 7.57 2.47
C ILE A 31 -9.72 6.31 3.12
N ASN A 32 -10.10 5.13 2.66
CA ASN A 32 -9.70 3.87 3.27
C ASN A 32 -8.46 3.26 2.61
N ILE A 33 -7.28 3.67 3.09
CA ILE A 33 -5.99 3.17 2.60
C ILE A 33 -5.82 1.65 2.75
N ILE A 34 -6.49 1.02 3.72
CA ILE A 34 -6.43 -0.44 3.89
C ILE A 34 -7.12 -1.14 2.72
N SER A 35 -8.30 -0.64 2.31
CA SER A 35 -9.02 -1.21 1.17
C SER A 35 -8.22 -1.03 -0.12
N PHE A 36 -7.57 0.12 -0.29
CA PHE A 36 -6.65 0.36 -1.39
C PHE A 36 -5.51 -0.67 -1.41
N ILE A 37 -4.80 -0.86 -0.29
CA ILE A 37 -3.72 -1.85 -0.18
C ILE A 37 -4.19 -3.25 -0.61
N LYS A 38 -5.35 -3.69 -0.13
CA LYS A 38 -5.90 -5.01 -0.48
C LYS A 38 -6.21 -5.12 -1.97
N GLN A 39 -6.82 -4.08 -2.54
CA GLN A 39 -7.14 -4.06 -3.97
C GLN A 39 -5.88 -4.02 -4.83
N SER A 40 -4.89 -3.20 -4.49
CA SER A 40 -3.62 -3.11 -5.19
C SER A 40 -2.84 -4.43 -5.11
N ALA A 41 -2.84 -5.11 -3.95
CA ALA A 41 -2.18 -6.41 -3.81
C ALA A 41 -2.82 -7.48 -4.71
N TYR A 42 -4.16 -7.45 -4.83
CA TYR A 42 -4.86 -8.34 -5.76
C TYR A 42 -4.58 -7.98 -7.23
N ASN A 43 -4.57 -6.70 -7.58
CA ASN A 43 -4.32 -6.27 -8.96
C ASN A 43 -2.88 -6.56 -9.42
N ASP A 44 -1.89 -6.41 -8.54
CA ASP A 44 -0.48 -6.62 -8.88
C ASP A 44 -0.07 -8.09 -8.83
N PHE A 45 -0.57 -8.84 -7.83
CA PHE A 45 -0.04 -10.17 -7.50
C PHE A 45 -1.12 -11.26 -7.45
N GLU A 46 -2.39 -10.93 -7.70
CA GLU A 46 -3.54 -11.82 -7.53
C GLU A 46 -3.69 -12.37 -6.10
N ILE A 47 -3.15 -11.64 -5.10
CA ILE A 47 -3.18 -12.02 -3.68
C ILE A 47 -4.32 -11.31 -2.95
N TYR A 48 -5.22 -12.10 -2.37
CA TYR A 48 -6.26 -11.61 -1.47
C TYR A 48 -5.76 -11.51 -0.03
N LEU A 49 -5.46 -10.29 0.42
CA LEU A 49 -5.08 -10.02 1.81
C LEU A 49 -6.30 -10.07 2.75
N SER A 50 -6.67 -11.27 3.19
CA SER A 50 -7.78 -11.54 4.11
C SER A 50 -7.30 -11.81 5.54
N HIS A 51 -6.13 -12.42 5.68
CA HIS A 51 -5.54 -12.86 6.93
C HIS A 51 -4.05 -12.47 7.01
N GLU A 52 -3.49 -12.57 8.22
CA GLU A 52 -2.08 -12.33 8.44
C GLU A 52 -1.19 -13.34 7.70
N SER A 53 -1.65 -14.58 7.52
CA SER A 53 -0.93 -15.62 6.79
C SER A 53 -0.63 -15.24 5.33
N ASP A 54 -1.55 -14.52 4.68
CA ASP A 54 -1.41 -14.06 3.29
C ASP A 54 -0.26 -13.06 3.11
N MET A 55 0.22 -12.49 4.21
CA MET A 55 1.38 -11.59 4.19
C MET A 55 2.65 -12.31 3.76
N ILE A 56 2.76 -13.62 3.99
CA ILE A 56 3.93 -14.42 3.60
C ILE A 56 4.02 -14.49 2.08
N ASP A 57 2.90 -14.82 1.42
CA ASP A 57 2.82 -14.87 -0.04
C ASP A 57 3.02 -13.47 -0.64
N PHE A 58 2.46 -12.45 0.00
CA PHE A 58 2.66 -11.06 -0.42
C PHE A 58 4.12 -10.62 -0.33
N GLU A 59 4.84 -10.96 0.75
CA GLU A 59 6.27 -10.67 0.87
C GLU A 59 7.12 -11.40 -0.15
N LYS A 60 6.72 -12.61 -0.53
CA LYS A 60 7.38 -13.36 -1.58
C LYS A 60 7.17 -12.68 -2.94
N ALA A 61 5.93 -12.32 -3.27
CA ALA A 61 5.59 -11.62 -4.50
C ALA A 61 6.31 -10.26 -4.62
N LEU A 62 6.43 -9.51 -3.51
CA LEU A 62 7.21 -8.27 -3.49
C LEU A 62 8.67 -8.48 -3.87
N LYS A 63 9.31 -9.52 -3.33
CA LYS A 63 10.72 -9.86 -3.66
C LYS A 63 10.87 -10.30 -5.10
N GLU A 64 9.92 -11.09 -5.61
CA GLU A 64 9.91 -11.55 -7.01
C GLU A 64 9.74 -10.37 -7.99
N ASN A 65 9.07 -9.30 -7.55
CA ASN A 65 8.90 -8.06 -8.32
C ASN A 65 9.94 -6.98 -7.97
N PHE A 66 11.06 -7.36 -7.35
CA PHE A 66 12.19 -6.47 -7.03
C PHE A 66 11.88 -5.30 -6.10
N TYR A 67 10.77 -5.34 -5.35
CA TYR A 67 10.52 -4.37 -4.30
C TYR A 67 11.38 -4.68 -3.08
N LYS A 68 12.00 -3.64 -2.52
CA LYS A 68 12.80 -3.73 -1.30
C LYS A 68 11.96 -4.10 -0.08
N ASP A 69 10.81 -3.45 0.07
CA ASP A 69 9.90 -3.64 1.19
C ASP A 69 8.48 -3.14 0.89
N LYS A 70 7.54 -3.48 1.78
CA LYS A 70 6.11 -3.10 1.66
C LYS A 70 5.89 -1.58 1.56
N SER A 71 6.76 -0.78 2.19
CA SER A 71 6.64 0.68 2.15
C SER A 71 7.04 1.23 0.80
N GLU A 72 8.05 0.64 0.16
CA GLU A 72 8.46 1.02 -1.20
C GLU A 72 7.33 0.77 -2.20
N TRP A 73 6.79 -0.45 -2.21
CA TRP A 73 5.64 -0.81 -3.02
C TRP A 73 4.43 0.10 -2.76
N LEU A 74 4.07 0.33 -1.50
CA LEU A 74 2.91 1.17 -1.17
C LEU A 74 3.09 2.63 -1.62
N ARG A 75 4.30 3.19 -1.50
CA ARG A 75 4.59 4.55 -1.99
C ARG A 75 4.46 4.63 -3.50
N GLU A 76 4.91 3.62 -4.22
CA GLU A 76 4.74 3.55 -5.66
C GLU A 76 3.25 3.53 -6.03
N LYS A 77 2.47 2.60 -5.45
CA LYS A 77 1.02 2.51 -5.72
C LYS A 77 0.28 3.81 -5.42
N ILE A 78 0.61 4.48 -4.31
CA ILE A 78 0.04 5.79 -3.99
C ILE A 78 0.39 6.83 -5.05
N ARG A 79 1.65 6.87 -5.51
CA ARG A 79 2.09 7.83 -6.55
C ARG A 79 1.41 7.58 -7.88
N ASP A 80 1.28 6.33 -8.29
CA ASP A 80 0.58 5.97 -9.53
C ASP A 80 -0.88 6.39 -9.47
N GLU A 81 -1.57 6.13 -8.36
CA GLU A 81 -2.97 6.53 -8.22
C GLU A 81 -3.15 8.05 -8.22
N ILE A 82 -2.28 8.79 -7.54
CA ILE A 82 -2.25 10.27 -7.58
C ILE A 82 -2.06 10.78 -9.02
N LYS A 83 -1.21 10.12 -9.82
CA LYS A 83 -0.95 10.52 -11.22
C LYS A 83 -2.11 10.18 -12.16
N ASN A 84 -2.83 9.09 -11.89
CA ASN A 84 -3.93 8.62 -12.73
C ASN A 84 -5.22 9.45 -12.54
N CYS A 85 -5.45 10.03 -11.36
CA CYS A 85 -6.59 10.91 -11.06
C CYS A 85 -6.44 12.34 -11.64
N LYS A 86 -6.01 12.47 -12.91
CA LYS A 86 -5.92 13.77 -13.62
C LYS A 86 -7.27 14.45 -13.81
#